data_AF-A0A4Y6ULF7-F1
#
_entry.id   AF-A0A4Y6ULF7-F1
#
_cell.length_a   1.000
_cell.length_b   1.000
_cell.length_c   1.000
_cell.angle_alpha   90.00
_cell.angle_beta   90.00
_cell.angle_gamma   90.00
#
_symmetry.space_group_name_H-M   'P 1'
#
loop_
_entity.id
_entity.type
_entity.pdbx_description
1 polymer ?
#
loop_
_entity_poly.entity_id
_entity_poly.type
_entity_poly.pdbx_seq_one_letter_code
_entity_poly.pdbx_strand_id
1 'polypeptide(L)'
;MSYAVLFKCYDWNVNIEKQFMRVKENCDFGDVFIVFDVDQGNLNKVPSQYQVFCVSERDLSDVGLARTGGIWLYSEYLIILFWLKNIHYDYYISLDSSVGVYSNLDFIIQKMEENNIDSLSHDIDTDIGHWPHLGSSIDYYDFKDIDPKLFFISFFSRAAISTIYTKRLIQKKKKVEQNNNTFPVSEVVLGSEIKIMGLKEDKLINYCDNLENYHWNRGIPIQYADEFAEGQTFIYPLLSEDGVISSNTTPDIKKIDDVIIKKAILLNSTYFYIKIYNLKDNTEEDKNYILDTIKNNLKEDSSNGYFFKEKILDGFVVRQSSRSEYSDPYSSEKDVISSVPKGRYNHHTNEETNPFIEVEFFNANDVSEIYLYDRPDIIREYLYKIDYICENGFIITAYQSSHIERLGDIVSGPKVININEKIRSIRISIIGKGMLHLDSIIICRRTETD
;
A
#
# COMPACT_ATOMS: atom_id res chain seq x y z
N MET A 1 0.45 -38.83 -10.36
CA MET A 1 0.46 -37.68 -9.46
C MET A 1 -0.88 -36.96 -9.53
N SER A 2 -1.43 -36.55 -8.39
CA SER A 2 -2.63 -35.73 -8.29
C SER A 2 -2.35 -34.54 -7.39
N TYR A 3 -2.86 -33.35 -7.73
CA TYR A 3 -2.70 -32.18 -6.90
C TYR A 3 -3.92 -31.25 -6.97
N ALA A 4 -4.10 -30.48 -5.90
CA ALA A 4 -5.16 -29.49 -5.79
C ALA A 4 -4.57 -28.08 -5.74
N VAL A 5 -5.26 -27.12 -6.37
CA VAL A 5 -4.95 -25.69 -6.30
C VAL A 5 -6.05 -24.99 -5.51
N LEU A 6 -5.68 -24.37 -4.41
CA LEU A 6 -6.58 -23.71 -3.48
C LEU A 6 -6.47 -22.20 -3.66
N PHE A 7 -7.36 -21.64 -4.49
CA PHE A 7 -7.51 -20.20 -4.65
C PHE A 7 -8.31 -19.67 -3.47
N LYS A 8 -7.63 -19.09 -2.50
CA LYS A 8 -8.24 -18.58 -1.29
C LYS A 8 -8.88 -17.22 -1.60
N CYS A 9 -10.07 -16.95 -1.06
CA CYS A 9 -10.62 -15.59 -0.96
C CYS A 9 -11.63 -15.46 0.19
N TYR A 10 -11.95 -14.24 0.60
CA TYR A 10 -13.08 -13.94 1.49
C TYR A 10 -14.10 -12.97 0.85
N ASP A 11 -13.81 -12.44 -0.34
CA ASP A 11 -14.76 -11.67 -1.14
C ASP A 11 -14.69 -12.16 -2.58
N TRP A 12 -15.70 -11.80 -3.37
CA TRP A 12 -15.72 -12.10 -4.80
C TRP A 12 -16.15 -10.85 -5.59
N ASN A 13 -15.30 -10.45 -6.53
CA ASN A 13 -15.53 -9.34 -7.45
C ASN A 13 -14.81 -9.62 -8.77
N VAL A 14 -14.99 -8.73 -9.76
CA VAL A 14 -14.44 -8.89 -11.11
C VAL A 14 -12.90 -9.04 -11.12
N ASN A 15 -12.19 -8.41 -10.19
CA ASN A 15 -10.74 -8.48 -10.13
C ASN A 15 -10.27 -9.82 -9.54
N ILE A 16 -10.94 -10.33 -8.51
CA ILE A 16 -10.70 -11.65 -7.94
C ILE A 16 -11.01 -12.75 -8.96
N GLU A 17 -12.11 -12.61 -9.71
CA GLU A 17 -12.47 -13.55 -10.78
C GLU A 17 -11.41 -13.59 -11.88
N LYS A 18 -10.85 -12.44 -12.29
CA LYS A 18 -9.71 -12.40 -13.21
C LYS A 18 -8.50 -13.17 -12.69
N GLN A 19 -8.16 -13.05 -11.41
CA GLN A 19 -7.06 -13.81 -10.83
C GLN A 19 -7.35 -15.31 -10.80
N PHE A 20 -8.57 -15.70 -10.43
CA PHE A 20 -8.98 -17.10 -10.46
C PHE A 20 -8.91 -17.69 -11.87
N MET A 21 -9.36 -16.95 -12.89
CA MET A 21 -9.26 -17.38 -14.29
C MET A 21 -7.81 -17.54 -14.73
N ARG A 22 -6.94 -16.60 -14.34
CA ARG A 22 -5.50 -16.69 -14.61
C ARG A 22 -4.86 -17.94 -13.99
N VAL A 23 -5.29 -18.36 -12.80
CA VAL A 23 -4.86 -19.64 -12.19
C VAL A 23 -5.30 -20.82 -13.04
N LYS A 24 -6.57 -20.83 -13.48
CA LYS A 24 -7.10 -21.90 -14.33
C LYS A 24 -6.40 -22.00 -15.69
N GLU A 25 -6.02 -20.87 -16.26
CA GLU A 25 -5.27 -20.81 -17.53
C GLU A 25 -3.84 -21.36 -17.41
N ASN A 26 -3.30 -21.41 -16.18
CA ASN A 26 -1.96 -21.91 -15.88
C ASN A 26 -1.97 -23.26 -15.14
N CYS A 27 -3.10 -23.98 -15.18
CA CYS A 27 -3.29 -25.28 -14.51
C CYS A 27 -4.20 -26.19 -15.35
N ASP A 28 -3.59 -27.09 -16.11
CA ASP A 28 -4.31 -28.00 -17.02
C ASP A 28 -4.76 -29.30 -16.32
N PHE A 29 -3.94 -29.85 -15.42
CA PHE A 29 -4.16 -31.18 -14.81
C PHE A 29 -4.56 -31.13 -13.34
N GLY A 30 -4.27 -30.06 -12.62
CA GLY A 30 -4.66 -29.88 -11.23
C GLY A 30 -6.13 -29.54 -11.03
N ASP A 31 -6.72 -30.01 -9.92
CA ASP A 31 -8.08 -29.63 -9.54
C ASP A 31 -8.08 -28.27 -8.84
N VAL A 32 -8.74 -27.28 -9.44
CA VAL A 32 -8.77 -25.89 -8.92
C VAL A 32 -10.04 -25.64 -8.10
N PHE A 33 -9.86 -25.29 -6.83
CA PHE A 33 -10.91 -24.98 -5.87
C PHE A 33 -10.84 -23.52 -5.42
N ILE A 34 -12.00 -22.93 -5.17
CA ILE A 34 -12.12 -21.69 -4.39
C ILE A 34 -12.24 -22.08 -2.92
N VAL A 35 -11.30 -21.64 -2.07
CA VAL A 35 -11.43 -21.78 -0.61
C VAL A 35 -11.98 -20.47 -0.05
N PHE A 36 -13.21 -20.50 0.46
CA PHE A 36 -13.96 -19.29 0.82
C PHE A 36 -14.21 -19.19 2.32
N ASP A 37 -13.70 -18.13 2.96
CA ASP A 37 -13.96 -17.81 4.37
C ASP A 37 -15.38 -17.22 4.53
N VAL A 38 -16.31 -18.01 5.08
CA VAL A 38 -17.71 -17.61 5.23
C VAL A 38 -17.95 -16.69 6.43
N ASP A 39 -16.98 -16.53 7.34
CA ASP A 39 -17.12 -15.65 8.49
C ASP A 39 -16.87 -14.18 8.12
N GLN A 40 -16.09 -13.93 7.05
CA GLN A 40 -15.74 -12.59 6.57
C GLN A 40 -16.47 -12.20 5.27
N GLY A 41 -16.98 -13.19 4.54
CA GLY A 41 -17.42 -13.03 3.16
C GLY A 41 -18.90 -13.23 2.89
N ASN A 42 -19.32 -12.80 1.70
CA ASN A 42 -20.65 -13.13 1.17
C ASN A 42 -20.54 -14.15 0.03
N LEU A 43 -20.74 -15.43 0.37
CA LEU A 43 -20.67 -16.56 -0.56
C LEU A 43 -21.60 -16.40 -1.78
N ASN A 44 -22.71 -15.67 -1.65
CA ASN A 44 -23.67 -15.47 -2.76
C ASN A 44 -23.07 -14.68 -3.93
N LYS A 45 -21.92 -14.03 -3.75
CA LYS A 45 -21.21 -13.36 -4.84
C LYS A 45 -20.38 -14.33 -5.69
N VAL A 46 -20.05 -15.52 -5.19
CA VAL A 46 -19.27 -16.51 -5.92
C VAL A 46 -20.18 -17.24 -6.91
N PRO A 47 -19.85 -17.28 -8.22
CA PRO A 47 -20.66 -17.98 -9.20
C PRO A 47 -20.80 -19.48 -8.92
N SER A 48 -22.03 -20.00 -9.01
CA SER A 48 -22.37 -21.36 -8.60
C SER A 48 -21.72 -22.48 -9.44
N GLN A 49 -21.16 -22.14 -10.60
CA GLN A 49 -20.45 -23.09 -11.46
C GLN A 49 -19.05 -23.47 -10.94
N TYR A 50 -18.51 -22.71 -9.97
CA TYR A 50 -17.18 -22.99 -9.45
C TYR A 50 -17.22 -23.99 -8.29
N GLN A 51 -16.13 -24.75 -8.15
CA GLN A 51 -15.96 -25.65 -7.02
C GLN A 51 -15.52 -24.83 -5.81
N VAL A 52 -16.39 -24.72 -4.80
CA VAL A 52 -16.15 -23.91 -3.60
C VAL A 52 -16.05 -24.80 -2.36
N PHE A 53 -14.95 -24.67 -1.62
CA PHE A 53 -14.75 -25.25 -0.30
C PHE A 53 -14.91 -24.14 0.75
N CYS A 54 -16.04 -24.15 1.46
CA CYS A 54 -16.35 -23.17 2.48
C CYS A 54 -15.67 -23.53 3.81
N VAL A 55 -15.15 -22.51 4.50
CA VAL A 55 -14.49 -22.66 5.80
C VAL A 55 -14.92 -21.57 6.76
N SER A 56 -14.90 -21.90 8.05
CA SER A 56 -15.24 -21.03 9.16
C SER A 56 -14.33 -21.29 10.37
N GLU A 57 -14.26 -20.35 11.31
CA GLU A 57 -13.50 -20.44 12.55
C GLU A 57 -13.96 -21.62 13.42
N ARG A 58 -15.21 -22.05 13.21
CA ARG A 58 -15.74 -23.25 13.85
C ARG A 58 -15.03 -24.51 13.35
N ASP A 59 -14.74 -24.60 12.05
CA ASP A 59 -14.07 -25.78 11.47
C ASP A 59 -12.67 -25.97 12.08
N LEU A 60 -11.97 -24.90 12.43
CA LEU A 60 -10.70 -24.96 13.15
C LEU A 60 -10.84 -25.67 14.50
N SER A 61 -11.90 -25.34 15.23
CA SER A 61 -12.15 -25.94 16.55
C SER A 61 -12.48 -27.42 16.42
N ASP A 62 -13.24 -27.79 15.39
CA ASP A 62 -13.64 -29.17 15.10
C ASP A 62 -12.45 -30.07 14.77
N VAL A 63 -11.37 -29.52 14.21
CA VAL A 63 -10.10 -30.21 13.96
C VAL A 63 -9.05 -29.93 15.04
N GLY A 64 -9.42 -29.31 16.16
CA GLY A 64 -8.51 -29.11 17.28
C GLY A 64 -7.47 -28.00 17.07
N LEU A 65 -7.56 -27.16 16.04
CA LEU A 65 -6.71 -25.98 15.83
C LEU A 65 -7.13 -24.79 16.71
N ALA A 66 -6.25 -23.79 16.84
CA ALA A 66 -6.52 -22.59 17.62
C ALA A 66 -7.39 -21.63 16.81
N ARG A 67 -8.31 -20.93 17.48
CA ARG A 67 -9.00 -19.79 16.87
C ARG A 67 -8.07 -18.59 16.89
N THR A 68 -8.02 -17.87 15.78
CA THR A 68 -7.06 -16.77 15.59
C THR A 68 -7.74 -15.43 15.32
N GLY A 69 -9.07 -15.41 15.16
CA GLY A 69 -9.84 -14.19 14.91
C GLY A 69 -9.79 -13.74 13.45
N GLY A 70 -9.45 -14.66 12.55
CA GLY A 70 -9.23 -14.42 11.13
C GLY A 70 -8.43 -15.57 10.53
N ILE A 71 -9.11 -16.59 10.00
CA ILE A 71 -8.49 -17.77 9.36
C ILE A 71 -7.64 -17.35 8.17
N TRP A 72 -8.06 -16.29 7.48
CA TRP A 72 -7.35 -15.72 6.34
C TRP A 72 -5.88 -15.39 6.63
N LEU A 73 -5.58 -14.93 7.85
CA LEU A 73 -4.21 -14.59 8.27
C LEU A 73 -3.31 -15.82 8.46
N TYR A 74 -3.90 -17.03 8.42
CA TYR A 74 -3.23 -18.29 8.67
C TYR A 74 -3.34 -19.19 7.44
N SER A 75 -2.49 -18.97 6.44
CA SER A 75 -2.58 -19.63 5.13
C SER A 75 -2.58 -21.16 5.21
N GLU A 76 -1.88 -21.73 6.18
CA GLU A 76 -1.84 -23.17 6.42
C GLU A 76 -3.10 -23.72 7.10
N TYR A 77 -3.93 -22.90 7.75
CA TYR A 77 -5.17 -23.41 8.31
C TYR A 77 -6.15 -23.80 7.21
N LEU A 78 -6.22 -22.99 6.15
CA LEU A 78 -7.06 -23.23 5.00
C LEU A 78 -6.63 -24.50 4.24
N ILE A 79 -5.32 -24.70 4.04
CA ILE A 79 -4.81 -25.91 3.38
C ILE A 79 -5.01 -27.16 4.25
N ILE A 80 -4.86 -27.06 5.58
CA ILE A 80 -5.10 -28.18 6.51
C ILE A 80 -6.57 -28.60 6.50
N LEU A 81 -7.50 -27.65 6.60
CA LEU A 81 -8.94 -27.93 6.58
C LEU A 81 -9.35 -28.62 5.28
N PHE A 82 -8.84 -28.15 4.14
CA PHE A 82 -9.08 -28.78 2.85
C PHE A 82 -8.48 -30.19 2.78
N TRP A 83 -7.20 -30.33 3.18
CA TRP A 83 -6.48 -31.60 3.17
C TRP A 83 -7.19 -32.68 4.00
N LEU A 84 -7.67 -32.36 5.20
CA LEU A 84 -8.37 -33.32 6.07
C LEU A 84 -9.64 -33.90 5.43
N LYS A 85 -10.26 -33.20 4.47
CA LYS A 85 -11.43 -33.67 3.71
C LYS A 85 -11.05 -34.31 2.37
N ASN A 86 -9.87 -34.00 1.85
CA ASN A 86 -9.42 -34.38 0.51
C ASN A 86 -8.02 -35.02 0.54
N ILE A 87 -7.77 -35.95 1.47
CA ILE A 87 -6.45 -36.54 1.75
C ILE A 87 -5.78 -37.28 0.57
N HIS A 88 -6.48 -37.43 -0.55
CA HIS A 88 -6.05 -38.25 -1.68
C HIS A 88 -5.01 -37.56 -2.56
N TYR A 89 -4.97 -36.23 -2.61
CA TYR A 89 -3.98 -35.48 -3.40
C TYR A 89 -2.56 -35.64 -2.83
N ASP A 90 -1.58 -35.73 -3.74
CA ASP A 90 -0.15 -35.85 -3.44
C ASP A 90 0.47 -34.50 -3.08
N TYR A 91 0.04 -33.44 -3.78
CA TYR A 91 0.50 -32.08 -3.60
C TYR A 91 -0.67 -31.10 -3.49
N TYR A 92 -0.42 -29.98 -2.83
CA TYR A 92 -1.39 -28.91 -2.63
C TYR A 92 -0.70 -27.58 -2.90
N ILE A 93 -1.29 -26.80 -3.79
CA ILE A 93 -0.92 -25.41 -4.03
C ILE A 93 -1.95 -24.56 -3.30
N SER A 94 -1.53 -23.57 -2.52
CA SER A 94 -2.42 -22.62 -1.87
C SER A 94 -1.97 -21.21 -2.18
N LEU A 95 -2.90 -20.38 -2.66
CA LEU A 95 -2.60 -19.00 -3.01
C LEU A 95 -3.67 -18.00 -2.62
N ASP A 96 -3.25 -16.79 -2.28
CA ASP A 96 -4.13 -15.66 -1.99
C ASP A 96 -4.71 -15.08 -3.27
N SER A 97 -5.93 -14.53 -3.20
CA SER A 97 -6.59 -13.87 -4.33
C SER A 97 -5.88 -12.64 -4.88
N SER A 98 -4.85 -12.16 -4.20
CA SER A 98 -3.98 -11.06 -4.65
C SER A 98 -2.67 -11.55 -5.28
N VAL A 99 -2.51 -12.85 -5.55
CA VAL A 99 -1.37 -13.38 -6.32
C VAL A 99 -1.75 -13.48 -7.80
N GLY A 100 -0.93 -12.88 -8.66
CA GLY A 100 -0.94 -13.12 -10.10
C GLY A 100 -0.07 -14.31 -10.47
N VAL A 101 -0.65 -15.31 -11.15
CA VAL A 101 0.03 -16.53 -11.59
C VAL A 101 0.34 -16.45 -13.09
N TYR A 102 1.61 -16.49 -13.47
CA TYR A 102 2.05 -16.54 -14.87
C TYR A 102 2.98 -17.71 -15.17
N SER A 103 3.20 -18.58 -14.18
CA SER A 103 3.98 -19.80 -14.30
C SER A 103 3.07 -21.01 -14.52
N ASN A 104 3.53 -21.98 -15.31
CA ASN A 104 2.83 -23.24 -15.52
C ASN A 104 2.85 -24.09 -14.25
N LEU A 105 1.73 -24.21 -13.55
CA LEU A 105 1.65 -24.91 -12.27
C LEU A 105 1.89 -26.42 -12.41
N ASP A 106 1.47 -27.02 -13.53
CA ASP A 106 1.68 -28.44 -13.82
C ASP A 106 3.17 -28.78 -13.88
N PHE A 107 3.96 -27.95 -14.57
CA PHE A 107 5.41 -28.10 -14.69
C PHE A 107 6.10 -28.00 -13.32
N ILE A 108 5.68 -27.06 -12.49
CA ILE A 108 6.24 -26.87 -11.15
C ILE A 108 6.02 -28.13 -10.31
N ILE A 109 4.79 -28.64 -10.28
CA ILE A 109 4.45 -29.83 -9.48
C ILE A 109 5.15 -31.08 -10.03
N GLN A 110 5.25 -31.25 -11.35
CA GLN A 110 6.04 -32.33 -11.95
C GLN A 110 7.50 -32.28 -11.48
N LYS A 111 8.11 -31.09 -11.46
CA LYS A 111 9.50 -30.93 -11.00
C LYS A 111 9.66 -31.17 -9.52
N MET A 112 8.68 -30.80 -8.69
CA MET A 112 8.66 -31.15 -7.27
C MET A 112 8.63 -32.68 -7.08
N GLU A 113 7.77 -33.39 -7.82
CA GLU A 113 7.68 -34.86 -7.76
C GLU A 113 8.99 -35.52 -8.20
N GLU A 114 9.54 -35.16 -9.36
CA GLU A 114 10.80 -35.69 -9.90
C GLU A 114 11.96 -35.55 -8.89
N ASN A 115 11.96 -34.46 -8.12
CA ASN A 115 13.01 -34.16 -7.16
C ASN A 115 12.65 -34.52 -5.71
N ASN A 116 11.48 -35.09 -5.44
CA ASN A 116 10.95 -35.37 -4.09
C ASN A 116 10.97 -34.12 -3.18
N ILE A 117 10.56 -32.96 -3.70
CA ILE A 117 10.46 -31.71 -2.95
C ILE A 117 9.16 -31.70 -2.15
N ASP A 118 9.26 -31.34 -0.87
CA ASP A 118 8.14 -31.20 0.05
C ASP A 118 7.56 -29.78 0.10
N SER A 119 8.39 -28.77 -0.15
CA SER A 119 7.99 -27.37 -0.06
C SER A 119 8.77 -26.49 -1.05
N LEU A 120 8.08 -25.53 -1.67
CA LEU A 120 8.74 -24.40 -2.34
C LEU A 120 8.52 -23.13 -1.54
N SER A 121 9.59 -22.36 -1.33
CA SER A 121 9.52 -21.10 -0.59
C SER A 121 10.29 -19.98 -1.25
N HIS A 122 9.97 -18.76 -0.85
CA HIS A 122 10.73 -17.56 -1.20
C HIS A 122 11.27 -16.94 0.10
N ASP A 123 12.58 -16.73 0.13
CA ASP A 123 13.27 -16.17 1.30
C ASP A 123 12.79 -14.72 1.52
N ILE A 124 12.57 -14.35 2.78
CA ILE A 124 12.34 -12.95 3.14
C ILE A 124 13.70 -12.31 3.42
N ASP A 125 14.05 -11.29 2.65
CA ASP A 125 15.28 -10.53 2.85
C ASP A 125 15.11 -9.53 4.02
N THR A 126 15.02 -10.06 5.23
CA THR A 126 14.90 -9.26 6.47
C THR A 126 15.74 -9.90 7.55
N ASP A 127 16.52 -9.08 8.25
CA ASP A 127 17.19 -9.52 9.46
C ASP A 127 16.15 -10.01 10.48
N ILE A 128 16.27 -11.27 10.88
CA ILE A 128 15.34 -11.92 11.80
C ILE A 128 15.21 -11.15 13.12
N GLY A 129 16.27 -10.49 13.57
CA GLY A 129 16.25 -9.66 14.79
C GLY A 129 15.32 -8.45 14.69
N HIS A 130 14.99 -8.01 13.47
CA HIS A 130 14.12 -6.86 13.17
C HIS A 130 12.78 -7.28 12.57
N TRP A 131 12.51 -8.59 12.45
CA TRP A 131 11.27 -9.07 11.85
C TRP A 131 10.06 -8.76 12.77
N PRO A 132 9.01 -8.07 12.27
CA PRO A 132 7.95 -7.50 13.11
C PRO A 132 7.15 -8.52 13.92
N HIS A 133 7.13 -9.78 13.50
CA HIS A 133 6.38 -10.84 14.18
C HIS A 133 7.26 -11.75 15.05
N LEU A 134 8.55 -11.44 15.22
CA LEU A 134 9.48 -12.23 16.05
C LEU A 134 8.93 -12.47 17.46
N GLY A 135 8.38 -11.43 18.09
CA GLY A 135 7.82 -11.52 19.44
C GLY A 135 6.67 -12.53 19.58
N SER A 136 5.97 -12.86 18.49
CA SER A 136 4.92 -13.89 18.50
C SER A 136 5.45 -15.33 18.39
N SER A 137 6.74 -15.49 18.08
CA SER A 137 7.36 -16.76 17.71
C SER A 137 8.36 -17.28 18.74
N ILE A 138 9.03 -16.39 19.49
CA ILE A 138 10.08 -16.77 20.46
C ILE A 138 9.60 -17.69 21.59
N ASP A 139 8.30 -17.65 21.93
CA ASP A 139 7.73 -18.56 22.91
C ASP A 139 7.52 -19.97 22.36
N TYR A 140 7.60 -20.16 21.04
CA TYR A 140 7.29 -21.41 20.35
C TYR A 140 8.52 -22.05 19.69
N TYR A 141 9.56 -21.27 19.44
CA TYR A 141 10.75 -21.65 18.68
C TYR A 141 12.03 -21.14 19.36
N ASP A 142 13.10 -21.92 19.25
CA ASP A 142 14.44 -21.39 19.49
C ASP A 142 14.78 -20.37 18.39
N PHE A 143 15.44 -19.27 18.74
CA PHE A 143 15.73 -18.18 17.80
C PHE A 143 16.44 -18.64 16.51
N LYS A 144 17.34 -19.63 16.60
CA LYS A 144 18.09 -20.23 15.48
C LYS A 144 17.21 -21.04 14.49
N ASP A 145 16.04 -21.47 14.96
CA ASP A 145 15.12 -22.33 14.21
C ASP A 145 14.03 -21.50 13.53
N ILE A 146 13.93 -20.20 13.84
CA ILE A 146 13.00 -19.29 13.20
C ILE A 146 13.50 -18.98 11.79
N ASP A 147 12.73 -19.41 10.79
CA ASP A 147 13.04 -19.23 9.37
C ASP A 147 11.80 -18.70 8.63
N PRO A 148 11.53 -17.38 8.69
CA PRO A 148 10.38 -16.79 8.02
C PRO A 148 10.54 -16.88 6.52
N LYS A 149 9.50 -17.35 5.82
CA LYS A 149 9.42 -17.32 4.35
C LYS A 149 8.11 -16.73 3.84
N LEU A 150 8.11 -16.31 2.58
CA LEU A 150 6.97 -15.72 1.90
C LEU A 150 6.08 -16.80 1.24
N PHE A 151 4.86 -16.99 1.75
CA PHE A 151 3.94 -18.07 1.34
C PHE A 151 2.56 -17.58 0.86
N PHE A 152 2.50 -16.51 0.05
CA PHE A 152 1.23 -16.08 -0.57
C PHE A 152 0.82 -16.94 -1.74
N ILE A 153 1.78 -17.47 -2.48
CA ILE A 153 1.64 -18.76 -3.15
C ILE A 153 2.54 -19.75 -2.43
N SER A 154 2.03 -20.94 -2.20
CA SER A 154 2.70 -21.96 -1.41
C SER A 154 2.45 -23.32 -2.02
N PHE A 155 3.48 -24.16 -2.03
CA PHE A 155 3.47 -25.48 -2.65
C PHE A 155 3.91 -26.47 -1.59
N PHE A 156 3.07 -27.46 -1.30
CA PHE A 156 3.35 -28.43 -0.26
C PHE A 156 3.04 -29.85 -0.71
N SER A 157 3.92 -30.78 -0.36
CA SER A 157 3.58 -32.20 -0.37
C SER A 157 2.57 -32.50 0.73
N ARG A 158 1.86 -33.62 0.59
CA ARG A 158 1.00 -34.18 1.64
C ARG A 158 1.73 -34.36 2.98
N ALA A 159 3.00 -34.76 2.93
CA ALA A 159 3.83 -34.97 4.12
C ALA A 159 4.11 -33.66 4.87
N ALA A 160 4.38 -32.58 4.13
CA ALA A 160 4.54 -31.24 4.69
C ALA A 160 3.28 -30.79 5.46
N ILE A 161 2.09 -30.88 4.85
CA ILE A 161 0.84 -30.43 5.48
C ILE A 161 0.53 -31.22 6.75
N SER A 162 0.69 -32.55 6.71
CA SER A 162 0.49 -33.39 7.88
C SER A 162 1.41 -33.01 9.04
N THR A 163 2.66 -32.65 8.72
CA THR A 163 3.67 -32.23 9.69
C THR A 163 3.31 -30.87 10.31
N ILE A 164 2.96 -29.90 9.47
CA ILE A 164 2.52 -28.57 9.90
C ILE A 164 1.27 -28.67 10.79
N TYR A 165 0.29 -29.48 10.41
CA TYR A 165 -0.91 -29.71 11.23
C TYR A 165 -0.58 -30.25 12.61
N THR A 166 0.25 -31.29 12.67
CA THR A 166 0.71 -31.88 13.93
C THR A 166 1.38 -30.82 14.81
N LYS A 167 2.21 -29.95 14.23
CA LYS A 167 2.82 -28.87 14.98
C LYS A 167 1.80 -27.86 15.50
N ARG A 168 0.85 -27.44 14.68
CA ARG A 168 -0.17 -26.47 15.09
C ARG A 168 -1.00 -26.97 16.27
N LEU A 169 -1.28 -28.28 16.34
CA LEU A 169 -1.91 -28.91 17.51
C LEU A 169 -1.03 -28.78 18.77
N ILE A 170 0.28 -29.03 18.65
CA ILE A 170 1.24 -28.87 19.75
C ILE A 170 1.32 -27.41 20.21
N GLN A 171 1.42 -26.47 19.27
CA GLN A 171 1.47 -25.04 19.59
C GLN A 171 0.20 -24.55 20.26
N LYS A 172 -0.98 -24.99 19.83
CA LYS A 172 -2.23 -24.68 20.52
C LYS A 172 -2.21 -25.17 21.97
N LYS A 173 -1.78 -26.41 22.19
CA LYS A 173 -1.66 -26.98 23.54
C LYS A 173 -0.72 -26.11 24.40
N LYS A 174 0.45 -25.76 23.86
CA LYS A 174 1.41 -24.87 24.53
C LYS A 174 0.81 -23.49 24.85
N LYS A 175 0.08 -22.88 23.92
CA LYS A 175 -0.62 -21.60 24.12
C LYS A 175 -1.55 -21.65 25.33
N VAL A 176 -2.35 -22.72 25.44
CA VAL A 176 -3.29 -22.92 26.56
C VAL A 176 -2.55 -23.16 27.87
N GLU A 177 -1.55 -24.03 27.88
CA GLU A 177 -0.78 -24.39 29.09
C GLU A 177 0.01 -23.21 29.66
N GLN A 178 0.55 -22.36 28.79
CA GLN A 178 1.38 -21.21 29.18
C GLN A 178 0.60 -19.91 29.29
N ASN A 179 -0.70 -19.93 28.95
CA ASN A 179 -1.54 -18.72 28.87
C ASN A 179 -0.91 -17.64 27.96
N ASN A 180 -0.35 -18.05 26.83
CA ASN A 180 0.31 -17.12 25.89
C ASN A 180 -0.75 -16.29 25.16
N ASN A 181 -0.58 -14.97 25.18
CA ASN A 181 -1.43 -14.04 24.45
C ASN A 181 -1.10 -13.98 22.95
N THR A 182 0.06 -14.52 22.56
CA THR A 182 0.56 -14.52 21.18
C THR A 182 0.46 -15.90 20.56
N PHE A 183 0.47 -15.94 19.23
CA PHE A 183 0.48 -17.17 18.44
C PHE A 183 1.30 -16.93 17.17
N PRO A 184 2.15 -17.88 16.74
CA PRO A 184 3.09 -17.61 15.66
C PRO A 184 2.37 -17.58 14.31
N VAL A 185 2.67 -16.56 13.50
CA VAL A 185 2.09 -16.36 12.16
C VAL A 185 2.57 -17.41 11.15
N SER A 186 1.83 -17.58 10.05
CA SER A 186 2.09 -18.59 9.02
C SER A 186 3.50 -18.57 8.47
N GLU A 187 4.01 -17.39 8.16
CA GLU A 187 5.29 -17.21 7.48
C GLU A 187 6.45 -17.82 8.27
N VAL A 188 6.38 -17.77 9.61
CA VAL A 188 7.35 -18.47 10.46
C VAL A 188 7.05 -19.94 10.58
N VAL A 189 5.80 -20.33 10.83
CA VAL A 189 5.50 -21.74 11.09
C VAL A 189 5.82 -22.60 9.87
N LEU A 190 5.41 -22.17 8.69
CA LEU A 190 5.64 -22.91 7.46
C LEU A 190 7.14 -23.13 7.22
N GLY A 191 7.96 -22.07 7.18
CA GLY A 191 9.40 -22.21 6.91
C GLY A 191 10.15 -22.94 8.02
N SER A 192 9.87 -22.58 9.28
CA SER A 192 10.57 -23.16 10.44
C SER A 192 10.27 -24.65 10.59
N GLU A 193 9.03 -25.11 10.40
CA GLU A 193 8.70 -26.53 10.56
C GLU A 193 9.23 -27.40 9.42
N ILE A 194 9.23 -26.90 8.17
CA ILE A 194 9.88 -27.59 7.05
C ILE A 194 11.35 -27.86 7.38
N LYS A 195 12.07 -26.83 7.85
CA LYS A 195 13.47 -26.91 8.26
C LYS A 195 13.69 -27.85 9.45
N ILE A 196 12.96 -27.67 10.55
CA ILE A 196 13.11 -28.45 11.79
C ILE A 196 12.89 -29.95 11.54
N MET A 197 11.94 -30.28 10.66
CA MET A 197 11.55 -31.67 10.39
C MET A 197 12.41 -32.31 9.31
N GLY A 198 13.36 -31.58 8.73
CA GLY A 198 14.25 -32.07 7.69
C GLY A 198 13.53 -32.43 6.40
N LEU A 199 12.39 -31.79 6.12
CA LEU A 199 11.66 -31.95 4.86
C LEU A 199 12.44 -31.29 3.72
N LYS A 200 12.31 -31.81 2.51
CA LYS A 200 13.09 -31.32 1.38
C LYS A 200 12.48 -30.03 0.83
N GLU A 201 13.14 -28.91 1.07
CA GLU A 201 12.75 -27.61 0.54
C GLU A 201 13.58 -27.23 -0.69
N ASP A 202 12.96 -26.52 -1.63
CA ASP A 202 13.65 -25.85 -2.73
C ASP A 202 13.13 -24.41 -2.89
N LYS A 203 13.87 -23.56 -3.59
CA LYS A 203 13.52 -22.15 -3.77
C LYS A 203 12.57 -21.98 -4.94
N LEU A 204 11.51 -21.18 -4.76
CA LEU A 204 10.52 -20.88 -5.79
C LEU A 204 11.13 -20.30 -7.07
N ILE A 205 12.22 -19.51 -6.95
CA ILE A 205 12.92 -18.94 -8.10
C ILE A 205 13.50 -20.00 -9.05
N ASN A 206 13.79 -21.22 -8.55
CA ASN A 206 14.30 -22.30 -9.40
C ASN A 206 13.24 -22.86 -10.37
N TYR A 207 12.00 -22.39 -10.24
CA TYR A 207 10.83 -22.83 -11.00
C TYR A 207 10.19 -21.68 -11.80
N CYS A 208 10.81 -20.50 -11.78
CA CYS A 208 10.33 -19.28 -12.42
C CYS A 208 11.49 -18.61 -13.17
N ASP A 209 11.16 -17.77 -14.14
CA ASP A 209 12.15 -16.92 -14.81
C ASP A 209 12.48 -15.68 -13.98
N ASN A 210 11.51 -15.16 -13.21
CA ASN A 210 11.66 -13.97 -12.38
C ASN A 210 10.73 -13.99 -11.15
N LEU A 211 11.13 -13.35 -10.04
CA LEU A 211 10.32 -13.10 -8.84
C LEU A 211 10.48 -11.67 -8.28
N GLU A 212 11.02 -10.72 -9.05
CA GLU A 212 11.24 -9.33 -8.62
C GLU A 212 9.95 -8.64 -8.11
N ASN A 213 8.80 -9.03 -8.66
CA ASN A 213 7.48 -8.50 -8.33
C ASN A 213 6.72 -9.36 -7.30
N TYR A 214 7.36 -10.32 -6.65
CA TYR A 214 6.77 -11.15 -5.60
C TYR A 214 7.30 -10.70 -4.22
N HIS A 215 6.72 -9.63 -3.67
CA HIS A 215 7.26 -8.97 -2.47
C HIS A 215 6.17 -8.24 -1.66
N TRP A 216 6.25 -8.27 -0.32
CA TRP A 216 5.26 -7.64 0.58
C TRP A 216 4.92 -6.19 0.26
N ASN A 217 5.97 -5.38 0.06
CA ASN A 217 5.86 -3.92 -0.06
C ASN A 217 6.11 -3.44 -1.49
N ARG A 218 5.64 -4.16 -2.52
CA ARG A 218 5.81 -3.73 -3.92
C ARG A 218 4.55 -4.00 -4.75
N GLY A 219 3.39 -3.67 -4.20
CA GLY A 219 2.11 -3.95 -4.84
C GLY A 219 2.03 -3.43 -6.28
N ILE A 220 1.32 -4.15 -7.12
CA ILE A 220 1.08 -3.83 -8.53
C ILE A 220 -0.42 -3.62 -8.74
N PRO A 221 -0.84 -2.63 -9.55
CA PRO A 221 -2.25 -2.46 -9.85
C PRO A 221 -2.80 -3.70 -10.55
N ILE A 222 -3.90 -4.24 -10.03
CA ILE A 222 -4.45 -5.51 -10.53
C ILE A 222 -4.79 -5.50 -12.02
N GLN A 223 -5.23 -4.36 -12.54
CA GLN A 223 -5.56 -4.18 -13.97
C GLN A 223 -4.32 -4.17 -14.89
N TYR A 224 -3.14 -3.98 -14.33
CA TYR A 224 -1.87 -3.83 -15.05
C TYR A 224 -0.92 -5.01 -14.79
N ALA A 225 -1.40 -6.07 -14.12
CA ALA A 225 -0.59 -7.23 -13.77
C ALA A 225 0.17 -7.83 -14.98
N ASP A 226 -0.49 -7.89 -16.15
CA ASP A 226 0.08 -8.49 -17.36
C ASP A 226 1.28 -7.68 -17.91
N GLU A 227 1.36 -6.38 -17.64
CA GLU A 227 2.46 -5.51 -18.07
C GLU A 227 3.71 -5.65 -17.21
N PHE A 228 3.58 -6.28 -16.03
CA PHE A 228 4.68 -6.61 -15.12
C PHE A 228 5.04 -8.09 -15.13
N ALA A 229 4.30 -8.91 -15.89
CA ALA A 229 4.59 -10.31 -16.05
C ALA A 229 5.70 -10.51 -17.08
N GLU A 230 6.83 -11.07 -16.65
CA GLU A 230 7.96 -11.42 -17.50
C GLU A 230 8.27 -12.90 -17.37
N GLY A 231 8.07 -13.64 -18.46
CA GLY A 231 8.23 -15.10 -18.48
C GLY A 231 7.30 -15.82 -17.50
N GLN A 232 7.76 -16.95 -16.99
CA GLN A 232 7.11 -17.66 -15.89
C GLN A 232 7.40 -16.92 -14.58
N THR A 233 6.38 -16.27 -14.01
CA THR A 233 6.54 -15.49 -12.79
C THR A 233 5.30 -15.55 -11.88
N PHE A 234 5.49 -15.10 -10.66
CA PHE A 234 4.42 -14.78 -9.72
C PHE A 234 4.50 -13.31 -9.35
N ILE A 235 3.35 -12.66 -9.27
CA ILE A 235 3.25 -11.25 -8.86
C ILE A 235 2.47 -11.17 -7.56
N TYR A 236 3.02 -10.50 -6.57
CA TYR A 236 2.34 -10.24 -5.32
C TYR A 236 2.85 -8.96 -4.63
N PRO A 237 1.96 -8.14 -4.03
CA PRO A 237 0.50 -8.25 -4.09
C PRO A 237 -0.09 -7.51 -5.31
N LEU A 238 -1.15 -8.05 -5.89
CA LEU A 238 -2.03 -7.34 -6.82
C LEU A 238 -3.10 -6.57 -6.02
N LEU A 239 -3.11 -5.25 -6.16
CA LEU A 239 -3.88 -4.35 -5.31
C LEU A 239 -4.74 -3.37 -6.13
N SER A 240 -5.69 -2.74 -5.44
CA SER A 240 -6.35 -1.51 -5.90
C SER A 240 -5.37 -0.34 -5.91
N GLU A 241 -5.72 0.77 -6.56
CA GLU A 241 -4.89 1.99 -6.62
C GLU A 241 -4.39 2.42 -5.23
N ASP A 242 -5.30 2.60 -4.26
CA ASP A 242 -4.92 3.01 -2.89
C ASP A 242 -3.93 2.04 -2.24
N GLY A 243 -4.13 0.72 -2.46
CA GLY A 243 -3.23 -0.30 -1.95
C GLY A 243 -1.86 -0.28 -2.64
N VAL A 244 -1.80 0.02 -3.93
CA VAL A 244 -0.53 0.20 -4.65
C VAL A 244 0.21 1.41 -4.09
N ILE A 245 -0.47 2.55 -3.91
CA ILE A 245 0.15 3.75 -3.35
C ILE A 245 0.67 3.46 -1.93
N SER A 246 -0.13 2.84 -1.06
CA SER A 246 0.28 2.55 0.31
C SER A 246 1.46 1.56 0.38
N SER A 247 1.43 0.50 -0.41
CA SER A 247 2.47 -0.54 -0.41
C SER A 247 3.79 -0.07 -1.03
N ASN A 248 3.77 0.91 -1.95
CA ASN A 248 4.97 1.45 -2.60
C ASN A 248 5.48 2.76 -1.96
N THR A 249 4.90 3.18 -0.83
CA THR A 249 5.29 4.40 -0.11
C THR A 249 5.45 4.16 1.39
N THR A 250 5.73 2.91 1.77
CA THR A 250 6.04 2.53 3.15
C THR A 250 7.35 3.19 3.62
N PRO A 251 7.58 3.31 4.94
CA PRO A 251 8.82 3.91 5.47
C PRO A 251 10.12 3.23 5.01
N ASP A 252 10.05 1.96 4.58
CA ASP A 252 11.20 1.20 4.08
C ASP A 252 11.57 1.58 2.64
N ILE A 253 10.60 2.07 1.86
CA ILE A 253 10.84 2.60 0.52
C ILE A 253 11.23 4.06 0.66
N LYS A 254 12.53 4.33 0.56
CA LYS A 254 13.07 5.67 0.77
C LYS A 254 13.45 6.38 -0.52
N LYS A 255 13.49 5.66 -1.63
CA LYS A 255 13.91 6.20 -2.92
C LYS A 255 13.07 5.58 -4.05
N ILE A 256 12.82 6.34 -5.10
CA ILE A 256 12.23 5.82 -6.33
C ILE A 256 13.15 4.83 -7.06
N ASP A 257 12.54 3.96 -7.84
CA ASP A 257 13.17 3.15 -8.88
C ASP A 257 12.28 3.13 -10.14
N ASP A 258 12.79 2.57 -11.23
CA ASP A 258 12.07 2.51 -12.51
C ASP A 258 10.73 1.76 -12.40
N VAL A 259 10.65 0.78 -11.50
CA VAL A 259 9.45 -0.03 -11.27
C VAL A 259 8.36 0.82 -10.60
N ILE A 260 8.70 1.63 -9.61
CA ILE A 260 7.76 2.58 -8.98
C ILE A 260 7.29 3.63 -9.98
N ILE A 261 8.19 4.16 -10.82
CA ILE A 261 7.84 5.16 -11.84
C ILE A 261 6.89 4.57 -12.88
N LYS A 262 7.16 3.35 -13.36
CA LYS A 262 6.25 2.63 -14.26
C LYS A 262 4.85 2.49 -13.66
N LYS A 263 4.74 2.13 -12.38
CA LYS A 263 3.44 2.05 -11.68
C LYS A 263 2.74 3.41 -11.61
N ALA A 264 3.49 4.49 -11.34
CA ALA A 264 2.93 5.84 -11.28
C ALA A 264 2.39 6.29 -12.64
N ILE A 265 3.10 5.98 -13.74
CA ILE A 265 2.63 6.24 -15.11
C ILE A 265 1.33 5.50 -15.41
N LEU A 266 1.28 4.21 -15.08
CA LEU A 266 0.11 3.37 -15.38
C LEU A 266 -1.12 3.78 -14.57
N LEU A 267 -0.94 4.10 -13.28
CA LEU A 267 -2.03 4.61 -12.45
C LEU A 267 -2.45 6.03 -12.84
N ASN A 268 -1.51 6.81 -13.40
CA ASN A 268 -1.72 8.21 -13.77
C ASN A 268 -2.32 9.04 -12.62
N SER A 269 -1.82 8.82 -11.41
CA SER A 269 -2.39 9.35 -10.17
C SER A 269 -1.52 10.48 -9.62
N THR A 270 -2.05 11.71 -9.60
CA THR A 270 -1.40 12.89 -9.02
C THR A 270 -0.95 12.63 -7.58
N TYR A 271 -1.81 11.97 -6.78
CA TYR A 271 -1.52 11.64 -5.39
C TYR A 271 -0.32 10.70 -5.27
N PHE A 272 -0.21 9.69 -6.14
CA PHE A 272 0.92 8.78 -6.12
C PHE A 272 2.23 9.50 -6.48
N TYR A 273 2.22 10.33 -7.53
CA TYR A 273 3.37 11.16 -7.91
C TYR A 273 3.85 12.05 -6.77
N ILE A 274 2.92 12.70 -6.05
CA ILE A 274 3.23 13.51 -4.86
C ILE A 274 3.90 12.65 -3.79
N LYS A 275 3.38 11.46 -3.49
CA LYS A 275 3.97 10.57 -2.47
C LYS A 275 5.38 10.13 -2.85
N ILE A 276 5.59 9.71 -4.10
CA ILE A 276 6.91 9.24 -4.53
C ILE A 276 7.91 10.39 -4.67
N TYR A 277 7.47 11.63 -4.95
CA TYR A 277 8.32 12.82 -4.96
C TYR A 277 8.93 13.09 -3.59
N ASN A 278 8.15 12.85 -2.53
CA ASN A 278 8.52 13.14 -1.14
C ASN A 278 9.23 11.97 -0.42
N LEU A 279 9.68 10.93 -1.15
CA LEU A 279 10.48 9.88 -0.52
C LEU A 279 11.81 10.43 0.01
N LYS A 280 12.19 9.97 1.21
CA LYS A 280 13.22 10.61 2.05
C LYS A 280 14.59 10.74 1.39
N ASP A 281 14.99 9.74 0.63
CA ASP A 281 16.32 9.58 0.05
C ASP A 281 16.34 9.92 -1.46
N ASN A 282 15.28 10.51 -2.00
CA ASN A 282 15.28 11.06 -3.35
C ASN A 282 16.27 12.22 -3.47
N THR A 283 17.13 12.15 -4.47
CA THR A 283 18.01 13.24 -4.90
C THR A 283 17.24 14.26 -5.74
N GLU A 284 17.88 15.39 -6.08
CA GLU A 284 17.29 16.36 -7.02
C GLU A 284 17.15 15.79 -8.43
N GLU A 285 18.02 14.87 -8.84
CA GLU A 285 17.88 14.16 -10.12
C GLU A 285 16.63 13.29 -10.15
N ASP A 286 16.38 12.53 -9.08
CA ASP A 286 15.19 11.70 -8.91
C ASP A 286 13.91 12.56 -8.95
N LYS A 287 13.91 13.70 -8.25
CA LYS A 287 12.78 14.65 -8.24
C LYS A 287 12.53 15.25 -9.62
N ASN A 288 13.57 15.63 -10.34
CA ASN A 288 13.45 16.14 -11.70
C ASN A 288 12.89 15.05 -12.64
N TYR A 289 13.35 13.81 -12.51
CA TYR A 289 12.84 12.69 -13.28
C TYR A 289 11.34 12.45 -13.04
N ILE A 290 10.88 12.54 -11.78
CA ILE A 290 9.45 12.48 -11.45
C ILE A 290 8.68 13.63 -12.11
N LEU A 291 9.18 14.87 -12.03
CA LEU A 291 8.52 16.04 -12.61
C LEU A 291 8.43 15.95 -14.13
N ASP A 292 9.47 15.47 -14.80
CA ASP A 292 9.46 15.26 -16.24
C ASP A 292 8.48 14.14 -16.63
N THR A 293 8.43 13.08 -15.82
CA THR A 293 7.45 12.00 -16.00
C THR A 293 6.02 12.52 -15.86
N ILE A 294 5.74 13.35 -14.86
CA ILE A 294 4.43 14.00 -14.67
C ILE A 294 4.06 14.81 -15.91
N LYS A 295 4.94 15.67 -16.40
CA LYS A 295 4.66 16.53 -17.56
C LYS A 295 4.36 15.75 -18.83
N ASN A 296 4.94 14.56 -18.97
CA ASN A 296 4.76 13.72 -20.15
C ASN A 296 3.50 12.84 -20.10
N ASN A 297 2.94 12.56 -18.91
CA ASN A 297 1.88 11.57 -18.74
C ASN A 297 0.58 12.15 -18.17
N LEU A 298 0.66 13.14 -17.27
CA LEU A 298 -0.51 13.83 -16.74
C LEU A 298 -0.98 14.92 -17.70
N LYS A 299 -2.30 15.07 -17.82
CA LYS A 299 -2.91 16.22 -18.48
C LYS A 299 -3.01 17.36 -17.49
N GLU A 300 -2.71 18.56 -17.94
CA GLU A 300 -2.94 19.77 -17.16
C GLU A 300 -4.44 19.96 -16.88
N ASP A 301 -4.79 19.99 -15.60
CA ASP A 301 -6.11 20.32 -15.09
C ASP A 301 -6.02 21.14 -13.79
N SER A 302 -7.16 21.47 -13.19
CA SER A 302 -7.20 22.28 -11.96
C SER A 302 -6.54 21.60 -10.75
N SER A 303 -6.39 20.28 -10.74
CA SER A 303 -5.79 19.56 -9.61
C SER A 303 -4.27 19.50 -9.67
N ASN A 304 -3.69 19.56 -10.88
CA ASN A 304 -2.27 19.29 -11.12
C ASN A 304 -1.56 20.36 -11.97
N GLY A 305 -2.27 21.43 -12.40
CA GLY A 305 -1.74 22.46 -13.29
C GLY A 305 -0.50 23.16 -12.76
N TYR A 306 -0.34 23.23 -11.43
CA TYR A 306 0.87 23.75 -10.82
C TYR A 306 2.14 23.00 -11.27
N PHE A 307 2.11 21.73 -11.64
CA PHE A 307 3.31 21.03 -12.14
C PHE A 307 3.88 21.65 -13.43
N PHE A 308 3.03 22.28 -14.24
CA PHE A 308 3.36 22.84 -15.54
C PHE A 308 3.79 24.31 -15.50
N LYS A 309 3.54 24.99 -14.37
CA LYS A 309 3.77 26.44 -14.22
C LYS A 309 5.08 26.75 -13.50
N GLU A 310 5.62 27.95 -13.70
CA GLU A 310 6.76 28.44 -12.91
C GLU A 310 6.31 28.76 -11.48
N LYS A 311 7.12 28.45 -10.46
CA LYS A 311 6.77 28.64 -9.04
C LYS A 311 7.62 29.75 -8.42
N ILE A 312 7.03 30.49 -7.48
CA ILE A 312 7.75 31.45 -6.64
C ILE A 312 8.15 30.75 -5.34
N LEU A 313 9.43 30.42 -5.20
CA LEU A 313 9.98 29.65 -4.07
C LEU A 313 10.89 30.47 -3.15
N ASP A 314 11.22 31.70 -3.54
CA ASP A 314 12.07 32.61 -2.77
C ASP A 314 11.56 34.06 -2.83
N GLY A 315 12.30 34.97 -2.20
CA GLY A 315 11.98 36.39 -2.25
C GLY A 315 10.76 36.81 -1.41
N PHE A 316 10.45 36.06 -0.34
CA PHE A 316 9.34 36.37 0.57
C PHE A 316 9.66 36.09 2.05
N VAL A 317 8.76 36.61 2.90
CA VAL A 317 8.64 36.28 4.32
C VAL A 317 7.26 35.68 4.56
N VAL A 318 7.21 34.60 5.34
CA VAL A 318 5.94 34.03 5.79
C VAL A 318 5.72 34.42 7.25
N ARG A 319 4.53 34.92 7.56
CA ARG A 319 4.07 35.25 8.91
C ARG A 319 2.81 34.46 9.22
N GLN A 320 2.61 34.16 10.49
CA GLN A 320 1.40 33.50 10.99
C GLN A 320 0.89 34.21 12.23
N SER A 321 -0.42 34.10 12.51
CA SER A 321 -1.03 34.66 13.72
C SER A 321 -0.46 34.04 14.99
N SER A 322 -0.27 32.73 14.99
CA SER A 322 0.33 31.97 16.09
C SER A 322 0.93 30.65 15.61
N ARG A 323 1.83 30.05 16.40
CA ARG A 323 2.37 28.70 16.18
C ARG A 323 1.86 27.77 17.27
N SER A 324 1.25 26.66 16.86
CA SER A 324 0.84 25.58 17.77
C SER A 324 2.03 24.77 18.23
N GLU A 325 1.99 24.26 19.47
CA GLU A 325 2.95 23.26 19.98
C GLU A 325 2.93 21.95 19.18
N TYR A 326 1.84 21.68 18.47
CA TYR A 326 1.70 20.54 17.56
C TYR A 326 2.24 20.80 16.15
N SER A 327 2.84 21.97 15.90
CA SER A 327 3.59 22.18 14.65
C SER A 327 4.84 21.29 14.65
N ASP A 328 5.30 20.87 13.47
CA ASP A 328 6.59 20.18 13.37
C ASP A 328 7.68 21.08 13.99
N PRO A 329 8.40 20.62 15.03
CA PRO A 329 9.40 21.44 15.70
C PRO A 329 10.60 21.76 14.79
N TYR A 330 10.76 21.00 13.70
CA TYR A 330 11.81 21.19 12.71
C TYR A 330 11.34 21.98 11.49
N SER A 331 10.03 22.25 11.34
CA SER A 331 9.55 23.06 10.22
C SER A 331 9.72 24.55 10.49
N SER A 332 10.07 25.29 9.44
CA SER A 332 9.94 26.75 9.43
C SER A 332 8.57 27.14 8.90
N GLU A 333 8.09 28.36 9.22
CA GLU A 333 6.86 28.89 8.63
C GLU A 333 6.95 28.96 7.10
N LYS A 334 8.16 29.10 6.55
CA LYS A 334 8.40 29.12 5.10
C LYS A 334 8.17 27.75 4.46
N ASP A 335 8.21 26.67 5.23
CA ASP A 335 8.10 25.30 4.71
C ASP A 335 6.71 24.98 4.17
N VAL A 336 5.72 25.84 4.46
CA VAL A 336 4.39 25.79 3.83
C VAL A 336 4.47 26.13 2.34
N ILE A 337 5.45 26.93 1.90
CA ILE A 337 5.64 27.26 0.49
C ILE A 337 6.46 26.14 -0.14
N SER A 338 5.92 25.50 -1.17
CA SER A 338 6.53 24.33 -1.80
C SER A 338 6.29 24.30 -3.31
N SER A 339 7.13 23.55 -4.01
CA SER A 339 6.96 23.25 -5.45
C SER A 339 5.97 22.12 -5.69
N VAL A 340 5.84 21.21 -4.71
CA VAL A 340 5.00 20.01 -4.70
C VAL A 340 4.46 19.87 -3.27
N PRO A 341 3.18 19.53 -3.07
CA PRO A 341 2.64 19.33 -1.73
C PRO A 341 3.39 18.19 -1.03
N LYS A 342 3.53 18.26 0.30
CA LYS A 342 4.34 17.28 1.04
C LYS A 342 3.50 16.13 1.59
N GLY A 343 2.18 16.33 1.66
CA GLY A 343 1.25 15.43 2.29
C GLY A 343 1.49 15.22 3.78
N ARG A 344 2.00 16.26 4.45
CA ARG A 344 2.22 16.32 5.91
C ARG A 344 1.95 17.74 6.39
N TYR A 345 1.65 17.93 7.67
CA TYR A 345 1.44 19.29 8.17
C TYR A 345 2.77 20.02 8.36
N ASN A 346 2.97 21.10 7.61
CA ASN A 346 4.09 22.02 7.85
C ASN A 346 3.66 23.18 8.75
N HIS A 347 2.36 23.53 8.74
CA HIS A 347 1.81 24.69 9.41
C HIS A 347 0.57 24.36 10.26
N HIS A 348 0.55 24.86 11.50
CA HIS A 348 -0.56 24.70 12.44
C HIS A 348 -0.62 25.88 13.41
N THR A 349 -1.70 26.67 13.38
CA THR A 349 -1.92 27.75 14.37
C THR A 349 -2.54 27.22 15.67
N ASN A 350 -2.49 27.99 16.76
CA ASN A 350 -3.31 27.70 17.93
C ASN A 350 -4.81 27.84 17.59
N GLU A 351 -5.66 27.33 18.48
CA GLU A 351 -7.09 27.62 18.40
C GLU A 351 -7.33 29.08 18.82
N GLU A 352 -7.67 29.92 17.85
CA GLU A 352 -7.82 31.36 18.07
C GLU A 352 -8.90 31.95 17.16
N THR A 353 -9.18 33.24 17.31
CA THR A 353 -10.14 33.95 16.46
C THR A 353 -9.43 34.53 15.25
N ASN A 354 -9.90 34.16 14.06
CA ASN A 354 -9.36 34.52 12.76
C ASN A 354 -7.86 34.17 12.59
N PRO A 355 -7.45 32.90 12.82
CA PRO A 355 -6.07 32.50 12.56
C PRO A 355 -5.74 32.73 11.08
N PHE A 356 -4.50 33.14 10.81
CA PHE A 356 -4.04 33.44 9.46
C PHE A 356 -2.60 33.04 9.21
N ILE A 357 -2.29 32.88 7.93
CA ILE A 357 -0.94 32.87 7.40
C ILE A 357 -0.85 33.93 6.29
N GLU A 358 0.27 34.61 6.21
CA GLU A 358 0.54 35.68 5.25
C GLU A 358 1.91 35.47 4.60
N VAL A 359 1.95 35.53 3.28
CA VAL A 359 3.17 35.49 2.47
C VAL A 359 3.38 36.89 1.91
N GLU A 360 4.43 37.57 2.36
CA GLU A 360 4.80 38.92 1.93
C GLU A 360 6.06 38.87 1.05
N PHE A 361 5.95 39.28 -0.20
CA PHE A 361 7.06 39.31 -1.15
C PHE A 361 7.93 40.55 -0.92
N PHE A 362 9.25 40.42 -1.09
CA PHE A 362 10.18 41.54 -1.03
C PHE A 362 9.92 42.56 -2.14
N ASN A 363 9.53 42.08 -3.31
CA ASN A 363 9.09 42.87 -4.46
C ASN A 363 7.75 42.33 -4.96
N ALA A 364 6.94 43.16 -5.59
CA ALA A 364 5.68 42.69 -6.18
C ALA A 364 5.97 41.66 -7.29
N ASN A 365 5.25 40.54 -7.28
CA ASN A 365 5.40 39.44 -8.23
C ASN A 365 4.14 39.24 -9.05
N ASP A 366 4.28 38.94 -10.34
CA ASP A 366 3.18 38.55 -11.22
C ASP A 366 2.72 37.12 -10.87
N VAL A 367 1.55 36.99 -10.25
CA VAL A 367 0.99 35.71 -9.79
C VAL A 367 -0.19 35.34 -10.66
N SER A 368 -0.16 34.14 -11.24
CA SER A 368 -1.28 33.59 -12.02
C SER A 368 -2.28 32.92 -11.08
N GLU A 369 -1.82 31.92 -10.34
CA GLU A 369 -2.66 31.03 -9.53
C GLU A 369 -2.00 30.66 -8.20
N ILE A 370 -2.83 30.29 -7.24
CA ILE A 370 -2.41 29.80 -5.94
C ILE A 370 -3.16 28.51 -5.62
N TYR A 371 -2.41 27.46 -5.30
CA TYR A 371 -2.95 26.15 -4.94
C TYR A 371 -2.77 25.94 -3.45
N LEU A 372 -3.87 25.65 -2.76
CA LEU A 372 -3.91 25.46 -1.32
C LEU A 372 -4.21 23.99 -0.99
N TYR A 373 -3.36 23.41 -0.16
CA TYR A 373 -3.50 22.05 0.35
C TYR A 373 -3.65 22.08 1.87
N ASP A 374 -4.77 21.58 2.35
CA ASP A 374 -4.98 21.21 3.73
C ASP A 374 -4.41 19.81 4.01
N ARG A 375 -4.43 19.45 5.28
CA ARG A 375 -3.96 18.17 5.80
C ARG A 375 -5.00 17.06 5.52
N PRO A 376 -4.60 15.90 4.97
CA PRO A 376 -5.54 14.81 4.68
C PRO A 376 -6.00 14.03 5.93
N ASP A 377 -5.21 13.96 7.02
CA ASP A 377 -5.53 13.15 8.21
C ASP A 377 -6.50 13.82 9.20
N ILE A 378 -6.78 15.12 9.04
CA ILE A 378 -7.73 15.82 9.90
C ILE A 378 -8.79 16.50 9.04
N ILE A 379 -9.97 15.92 9.06
CA ILE A 379 -11.16 16.50 8.44
C ILE A 379 -11.62 17.70 9.29
N ARG A 380 -11.36 18.91 8.81
CA ARG A 380 -11.89 20.15 9.39
C ARG A 380 -12.54 21.00 8.34
N GLU A 381 -13.60 21.66 8.77
CA GLU A 381 -14.39 22.49 7.90
C GLU A 381 -14.52 23.85 8.57
N TYR A 382 -14.17 24.90 7.84
CA TYR A 382 -14.25 26.27 8.32
C TYR A 382 -14.77 27.19 7.22
N LEU A 383 -15.07 28.43 7.61
CA LEU A 383 -15.20 29.52 6.66
C LEU A 383 -13.81 30.08 6.39
N TYR A 384 -13.40 30.19 5.13
CA TYR A 384 -12.10 30.73 4.75
C TYR A 384 -12.24 32.10 4.07
N LYS A 385 -11.18 32.90 4.21
CA LYS A 385 -11.01 34.16 3.48
C LYS A 385 -9.58 34.24 2.94
N ILE A 386 -9.45 34.59 1.67
CA ILE A 386 -8.17 34.71 0.98
C ILE A 386 -8.12 36.11 0.39
N ASP A 387 -7.22 36.92 0.94
CA ASP A 387 -6.99 38.30 0.53
C ASP A 387 -5.59 38.42 -0.09
N TYR A 388 -5.41 39.34 -1.03
CA TYR A 388 -4.09 39.72 -1.52
C TYR A 388 -3.93 41.23 -1.58
N ILE A 389 -2.69 41.71 -1.51
CA ILE A 389 -2.35 43.13 -1.64
C ILE A 389 -1.69 43.33 -2.99
N CYS A 390 -2.24 44.21 -3.82
CA CYS A 390 -1.70 44.55 -5.14
C CYS A 390 -0.40 45.37 -5.04
N GLU A 391 0.33 45.51 -6.15
CA GLU A 391 1.52 46.38 -6.22
C GLU A 391 1.27 47.81 -5.74
N ASN A 392 0.07 48.34 -6.04
CA ASN A 392 -0.38 49.69 -5.67
C ASN A 392 -0.94 49.80 -4.24
N GLY A 393 -0.96 48.70 -3.48
CA GLY A 393 -1.41 48.67 -2.08
C GLY A 393 -2.90 48.42 -1.86
N PHE A 394 -3.72 48.23 -2.91
CA PHE A 394 -5.11 47.82 -2.71
C PHE A 394 -5.22 46.39 -2.19
N ILE A 395 -6.11 46.18 -1.22
CA ILE A 395 -6.45 44.85 -0.69
C ILE A 395 -7.65 44.32 -1.47
N ILE A 396 -7.52 43.14 -2.05
CA ILE A 396 -8.59 42.46 -2.80
C ILE A 396 -8.87 41.12 -2.14
N THR A 397 -10.15 40.80 -1.94
CA THR A 397 -10.59 39.48 -1.50
C THR A 397 -10.76 38.58 -2.72
N ALA A 398 -9.78 37.72 -2.97
CA ALA A 398 -9.83 36.75 -4.06
C ALA A 398 -10.88 35.66 -3.81
N TYR A 399 -11.07 35.29 -2.54
CA TYR A 399 -12.00 34.24 -2.17
C TYR A 399 -12.56 34.43 -0.77
N GLN A 400 -13.84 34.14 -0.61
CA GLN A 400 -14.49 34.05 0.68
C GLN A 400 -15.53 32.94 0.66
N SER A 401 -15.41 31.98 1.57
CA SER A 401 -16.37 30.91 1.74
C SER A 401 -17.74 31.47 2.12
N SER A 402 -18.80 31.00 1.45
CA SER A 402 -20.18 31.32 1.82
C SER A 402 -20.76 30.34 2.87
N HIS A 403 -20.11 29.21 3.06
CA HIS A 403 -20.47 28.14 3.98
C HIS A 403 -19.20 27.46 4.49
N ILE A 404 -19.32 26.72 5.59
CA ILE A 404 -18.24 25.91 6.13
C ILE A 404 -17.84 24.86 5.09
N GLU A 405 -16.56 24.81 4.69
CA GLU A 405 -16.03 23.93 3.66
C GLU A 405 -14.63 23.41 4.02
N ARG A 406 -14.08 22.53 3.17
CA ARG A 406 -12.66 22.13 3.20
C ARG A 406 -11.89 22.88 2.13
N LEU A 407 -10.62 23.23 2.42
CA LEU A 407 -9.70 23.82 1.43
C LEU A 407 -9.18 22.82 0.39
N GLY A 408 -9.53 21.53 0.49
CA GLY A 408 -8.96 20.48 -0.37
C GLY A 408 -7.62 19.96 0.17
N ASP A 409 -7.20 18.78 -0.26
CA ASP A 409 -5.98 18.11 0.20
C ASP A 409 -5.33 17.30 -0.93
N ILE A 410 -4.25 16.58 -0.63
CA ILE A 410 -3.53 15.78 -1.63
C ILE A 410 -4.34 14.62 -2.22
N VAL A 411 -5.47 14.24 -1.60
CA VAL A 411 -6.33 13.13 -2.03
C VAL A 411 -7.52 13.67 -2.85
N SER A 412 -8.15 14.74 -2.37
CA SER A 412 -9.32 15.38 -2.97
C SER A 412 -8.99 16.47 -3.99
N GLY A 413 -7.72 16.89 -4.05
CA GLY A 413 -7.24 17.99 -4.87
C GLY A 413 -7.22 19.33 -4.12
N PRO A 414 -6.45 20.31 -4.60
CA PRO A 414 -6.29 21.62 -3.96
C PRO A 414 -7.49 22.55 -4.18
N LYS A 415 -7.62 23.56 -3.31
CA LYS A 415 -8.34 24.79 -3.67
C LYS A 415 -7.45 25.65 -4.55
N VAL A 416 -7.92 25.95 -5.76
CA VAL A 416 -7.24 26.85 -6.70
C VAL A 416 -7.84 28.24 -6.67
N ILE A 417 -7.00 29.24 -6.50
CA ILE A 417 -7.36 30.65 -6.50
C ILE A 417 -6.67 31.33 -7.68
N ASN A 418 -7.46 31.85 -8.62
CA ASN A 418 -6.97 32.63 -9.75
C ASN A 418 -6.71 34.07 -9.31
N ILE A 419 -5.49 34.56 -9.49
CA ILE A 419 -5.06 35.92 -9.14
C ILE A 419 -4.85 36.75 -10.40
N ASN A 420 -4.04 36.25 -11.34
CA ASN A 420 -3.70 36.91 -12.61
C ASN A 420 -3.28 38.38 -12.48
N GLU A 421 -2.58 38.72 -11.40
CA GLU A 421 -2.25 40.09 -11.02
C GLU A 421 -0.89 40.17 -10.34
N LYS A 422 -0.30 41.37 -10.34
CA LYS A 422 0.96 41.65 -9.67
C LYS A 422 0.72 42.02 -8.20
N ILE A 423 1.14 41.15 -7.29
CA ILE A 423 0.80 41.23 -5.86
C ILE A 423 2.05 41.36 -4.97
N ARG A 424 1.91 42.06 -3.84
CA ARG A 424 2.92 42.20 -2.77
C ARG A 424 2.74 41.19 -1.64
N SER A 425 1.52 40.73 -1.39
CA SER A 425 1.28 39.67 -0.41
C SER A 425 -0.01 38.91 -0.67
N ILE A 426 -0.11 37.72 -0.10
CA ILE A 426 -1.35 36.95 0.07
C ILE A 426 -1.53 36.61 1.55
N ARG A 427 -2.78 36.67 2.03
CA ARG A 427 -3.19 36.22 3.34
C ARG A 427 -4.33 35.21 3.24
N ILE A 428 -4.16 34.06 3.88
CA ILE A 428 -5.18 33.00 4.01
C ILE A 428 -5.61 32.98 5.47
N SER A 429 -6.90 33.11 5.73
CA SER A 429 -7.46 33.18 7.08
C SER A 429 -8.69 32.30 7.24
N ILE A 430 -8.95 31.84 8.46
CA ILE A 430 -10.27 31.34 8.86
C ILE A 430 -11.12 32.52 9.34
N ILE A 431 -12.43 32.49 9.06
CA ILE A 431 -13.41 33.43 9.60
C ILE A 431 -14.03 32.80 10.86
N GLY A 432 -13.85 33.46 12.00
CA GLY A 432 -14.33 32.98 13.30
C GLY A 432 -13.26 32.22 14.08
N LYS A 433 -13.69 31.38 15.03
CA LYS A 433 -12.78 30.61 15.88
C LYS A 433 -12.35 29.32 15.17
N GLY A 434 -11.05 29.04 15.15
CA GLY A 434 -10.53 27.81 14.54
C GLY A 434 -9.02 27.67 14.69
N MET A 435 -8.47 26.67 14.01
CA MET A 435 -7.04 26.44 13.83
C MET A 435 -6.78 26.32 12.34
N LEU A 436 -5.85 27.12 11.79
CA LEU A 436 -5.46 27.02 10.40
C LEU A 436 -4.41 25.93 10.23
N HIS A 437 -4.72 24.97 9.37
CA HIS A 437 -3.87 23.86 8.99
C HIS A 437 -3.59 23.93 7.51
N LEU A 438 -2.32 23.84 7.14
CA LEU A 438 -1.92 23.77 5.74
C LEU A 438 -0.78 22.77 5.60
N ASP A 439 -0.91 21.88 4.63
CA ASP A 439 0.22 21.10 4.11
C ASP A 439 1.09 22.01 3.27
N SER A 440 0.52 22.66 2.25
CA SER A 440 1.29 23.42 1.27
C SER A 440 0.49 24.56 0.62
N ILE A 441 1.21 25.62 0.28
CA ILE A 441 0.78 26.73 -0.56
C ILE A 441 1.74 26.76 -1.76
N ILE A 442 1.20 26.61 -2.96
CA ILE A 442 1.99 26.67 -4.20
C ILE A 442 1.57 27.94 -4.93
N ILE A 443 2.52 28.84 -5.14
CA ILE A 443 2.29 30.14 -5.78
C ILE A 443 2.91 30.09 -7.18
N CYS A 444 2.06 30.14 -8.21
CA CYS A 444 2.47 30.10 -9.60
C CYS A 444 2.72 31.51 -10.13
N ARG A 445 3.86 31.70 -10.81
CA ARG A 445 4.17 32.93 -11.53
C ARG A 445 3.36 32.97 -12.83
N ARG A 446 2.88 34.15 -13.21
CA ARG A 446 2.30 34.38 -14.54
C ARG A 446 3.42 34.51 -15.55
N THR A 447 3.42 33.68 -16.58
CA THR A 447 4.36 33.79 -17.71
C THR A 447 3.73 34.60 -18.84
N GLU A 448 4.53 35.17 -19.74
CA GLU A 448 4.01 35.98 -20.87
C GLU A 448 3.12 35.18 -21.84
N THR A 449 3.15 33.85 -21.73
CA THR A 449 2.42 32.90 -22.58
C THR A 449 1.12 32.40 -21.98
N ASP A 450 0.82 32.73 -20.71
CA ASP A 450 -0.45 32.43 -20.02
C ASP A 450 -1.51 33.51 -20.30
#